data_AF-A0A6I4NU16-F1
#
_entry.id   AF-A0A6I4NU16-F1
#
_cell.length_a   1.000
_cell.length_b   1.000
_cell.length_c   1.000
_cell.angle_alpha   90.00
_cell.angle_beta   90.00
_cell.angle_gamma   90.00
#
_symmetry.space_group_name_H-M   'P 1'
#
loop_
_entity.id
_entity.type
_entity.pdbx_description
1 polymer ?
#
loop_
_entity_poly.entity_id
_entity_poly.type
_entity_poly.pdbx_seq_one_letter_code
_entity_poly.pdbx_strand_id
1 'polypeptide(L)'
;MTRFTVDSDQVAAAAQQVRGTIDRVQADVSALMSGLDGLQASWTGPAATAFQGAASQWRTMQQQVEASLAALDRSLATAATHYADAELSAARLFG
;
A
#
# COMPACT_ATOMS: atom_id res chain seq x y z
N MET A 1 -11.01 -2.65 34.98
CA MET A 1 -10.88 -1.64 33.90
C MET A 1 -9.61 -1.95 33.10
N THR A 2 -9.69 -2.79 32.06
CA THR A 2 -8.50 -3.34 31.35
C THR A 2 -8.67 -3.39 29.82
N ARG A 3 -9.60 -2.60 29.23
CA ARG A 3 -10.03 -2.81 27.84
C ARG A 3 -9.45 -1.84 26.80
N PHE A 4 -8.84 -0.71 27.19
CA PHE A 4 -8.36 0.28 26.21
C PHE A 4 -6.95 -0.04 25.66
N THR A 5 -5.99 -0.45 26.48
CA THR A 5 -4.60 -0.72 26.04
C THR A 5 -4.49 -1.92 25.10
N VAL A 6 -5.26 -3.00 25.37
CA VAL A 6 -5.25 -4.23 24.56
C VAL A 6 -5.85 -4.02 23.16
N ASP A 7 -6.72 -3.02 23.00
CA ASP A 7 -7.31 -2.64 21.70
C ASP A 7 -6.28 -1.85 20.86
N SER A 8 -5.58 -0.89 21.47
CA SER A 8 -4.53 -0.09 20.82
C SER A 8 -3.37 -0.93 20.27
N ASP A 9 -2.84 -1.87 21.05
CA ASP A 9 -1.74 -2.75 20.61
C ASP A 9 -2.15 -3.62 19.40
N GLN A 10 -3.39 -4.11 19.38
CA GLN A 10 -3.91 -4.87 18.26
C GLN A 10 -4.06 -4.02 16.99
N VAL A 11 -4.54 -2.77 17.13
CA VAL A 11 -4.65 -1.86 16.00
C VAL A 11 -3.28 -1.47 15.46
N ALA A 12 -2.30 -1.23 16.34
CA ALA A 12 -0.92 -0.96 15.94
C ALA A 12 -0.31 -2.15 15.17
N ALA A 13 -0.48 -3.38 15.67
CA ALA A 13 -0.02 -4.59 15.00
C ALA A 13 -0.70 -4.78 13.63
N ALA A 14 -2.02 -4.58 13.55
CA ALA A 14 -2.77 -4.65 12.29
C ALA A 14 -2.28 -3.60 11.28
N ALA A 15 -2.03 -2.36 11.72
CA ALA A 15 -1.50 -1.31 10.85
C ALA A 15 -0.11 -1.66 10.27
N GLN A 16 0.76 -2.28 11.07
CA GLN A 16 2.06 -2.79 10.58
C GLN A 16 1.90 -3.91 9.56
N GLN A 17 0.98 -4.86 9.79
CA GLN A 17 0.68 -5.93 8.83
C GLN A 17 0.14 -5.38 7.50
N VAL A 18 -0.72 -4.36 7.56
CA VAL A 18 -1.25 -3.71 6.35
C VAL A 18 -0.13 -2.99 5.61
N ARG A 19 0.76 -2.26 6.29
CA ARG A 19 1.95 -1.65 5.65
C ARG A 19 2.83 -2.67 4.93
N GLY A 20 3.17 -3.78 5.60
CA GLY A 20 3.93 -4.85 4.96
C GLY A 20 3.20 -5.51 3.78
N THR A 21 1.87 -5.39 3.69
CA THR A 21 1.10 -5.82 2.52
C THR A 21 1.16 -4.78 1.41
N ILE A 22 1.07 -3.48 1.74
CA ILE A 22 1.24 -2.38 0.80
C ILE A 22 2.61 -2.47 0.09
N ASP A 23 3.69 -2.66 0.86
CA ASP A 23 5.05 -2.74 0.31
C ASP A 23 5.20 -3.90 -0.68
N ARG A 24 4.62 -5.07 -0.35
CA ARG A 24 4.61 -6.24 -1.23
C ARG A 24 3.85 -5.98 -2.52
N VAL A 25 2.67 -5.34 -2.44
CA VAL A 25 1.89 -4.99 -3.64
C VAL A 25 2.66 -4.01 -4.52
N GLN A 26 3.33 -3.01 -3.95
CA GLN A 26 4.17 -2.08 -4.73
C GLN A 26 5.33 -2.80 -5.44
N ALA A 27 5.97 -3.76 -4.76
CA ALA A 27 7.03 -4.57 -5.35
C ALA A 27 6.49 -5.43 -6.51
N ASP A 28 5.35 -6.11 -6.31
CA ASP A 28 4.73 -6.96 -7.34
C ASP A 28 4.29 -6.15 -8.57
N VAL A 29 3.71 -4.96 -8.35
CA VAL A 29 3.31 -4.04 -9.42
C VAL A 29 4.53 -3.57 -10.23
N SER A 30 5.63 -3.23 -9.55
CA SER A 30 6.89 -2.83 -10.19
C SER A 30 7.52 -3.99 -10.97
N ALA A 31 7.50 -5.20 -10.42
CA ALA A 31 8.01 -6.40 -11.07
C ALA A 31 7.22 -6.74 -12.33
N LEU A 32 5.88 -6.62 -12.30
CA LEU A 32 5.04 -6.82 -13.47
C LEU A 32 5.34 -5.81 -14.57
N MET A 33 5.51 -4.52 -14.22
CA MET A 33 5.88 -3.49 -15.20
C MET A 33 7.23 -3.80 -15.87
N SER A 34 8.25 -4.18 -15.09
CA SER A 34 9.54 -4.60 -15.64
C SER A 34 9.42 -5.82 -16.55
N GLY A 35 8.56 -6.78 -16.22
CA GLY A 35 8.29 -7.95 -17.05
C GLY A 35 7.62 -7.59 -18.38
N LEU A 36 6.65 -6.67 -18.34
CA LEU A 36 6.00 -6.17 -19.56
C LEU A 36 6.96 -5.40 -20.46
N ASP A 37 7.83 -4.56 -19.89
CA ASP A 37 8.86 -3.85 -20.67
C ASP A 37 9.85 -4.81 -21.33
N GLY A 38 10.26 -5.87 -20.62
CA GLY A 38 11.12 -6.92 -21.16
C GLY A 38 10.46 -7.68 -22.32
N LEU A 39 9.18 -8.04 -22.18
CA LEU A 39 8.40 -8.69 -23.23
C LEU A 39 8.15 -7.75 -24.42
N GLN A 40 7.98 -6.45 -24.20
CA GLN A 40 7.78 -5.48 -25.29
C GLN A 40 8.91 -5.54 -26.33
N ALA A 41 10.14 -5.79 -25.89
CA ALA A 41 11.30 -5.89 -26.77
C ALA A 41 11.32 -7.17 -27.63
N SER A 42 10.61 -8.23 -27.22
CA SER A 42 10.60 -9.52 -27.92
C SER A 42 9.44 -9.68 -28.92
N TRP A 43 8.40 -8.84 -28.83
CA TRP A 43 7.24 -8.91 -29.71
C TRP A 43 7.47 -8.06 -30.97
N THR A 44 7.31 -8.66 -32.15
CA THR A 44 7.44 -7.97 -33.45
C THR A 44 6.18 -8.12 -34.30
N GLY A 45 6.03 -7.26 -35.30
CA GLY A 45 4.88 -7.28 -36.21
C GLY A 45 3.56 -6.85 -35.54
N PRO A 46 2.40 -7.26 -36.08
CA PRO A 46 1.09 -6.81 -35.61
C PRO A 46 0.79 -7.13 -34.14
N ALA A 47 1.38 -8.19 -33.59
CA ALA A 47 1.25 -8.56 -32.18
C ALA A 47 1.90 -7.52 -31.25
N ALA A 48 2.96 -6.83 -31.70
CA ALA A 48 3.63 -5.80 -30.93
C ALA A 48 2.71 -4.61 -30.62
N THR A 49 1.90 -4.17 -31.59
CA THR A 49 0.94 -3.08 -31.40
C THR A 49 -0.12 -3.44 -30.36
N ALA A 50 -0.65 -4.66 -30.41
CA ALA A 50 -1.62 -5.13 -29.42
C ALA A 50 -1.00 -5.20 -28.01
N PHE A 51 0.24 -5.69 -27.91
CA PHE A 51 0.97 -5.76 -26.66
C PHE A 51 1.27 -4.36 -26.08
N GLN A 52 1.70 -3.41 -26.91
CA GLN A 52 1.90 -2.00 -26.51
C GLN A 52 0.61 -1.38 -25.94
N GLY A 53 -0.54 -1.70 -26.53
CA GLY A 53 -1.85 -1.28 -26.02
C GLY A 53 -2.21 -1.91 -24.66
N ALA A 54 -1.84 -3.17 -24.43
CA ALA A 54 -2.01 -3.81 -23.12
C ALA A 54 -1.06 -3.22 -22.07
N ALA A 55 0.21 -2.97 -22.44
CA ALA A 55 1.21 -2.37 -21.57
C ALA A 55 0.87 -0.92 -21.19
N SER A 56 0.28 -0.13 -22.10
CA SER A 56 -0.18 1.21 -21.79
C SER A 56 -1.38 1.22 -20.84
N GLN A 57 -2.35 0.32 -21.03
CA GLN A 57 -3.46 0.13 -20.10
C GLN A 57 -2.96 -0.29 -18.71
N TRP A 58 -1.98 -1.20 -18.66
CA TRP A 58 -1.34 -1.58 -17.40
C TRP A 58 -0.68 -0.40 -16.69
N ARG A 59 0.07 0.46 -17.40
CA ARG A 59 0.66 1.67 -16.82
C ARG A 59 -0.38 2.60 -16.19
N THR A 60 -1.54 2.76 -16.81
CA THR A 60 -2.64 3.53 -16.20
C THR A 60 -3.17 2.87 -14.92
N MET A 61 -3.34 1.55 -14.92
CA MET A 61 -3.76 0.81 -13.73
C MET A 61 -2.71 0.87 -12.61
N GLN A 62 -1.43 0.75 -12.94
CA GLN A 62 -0.31 0.90 -12.00
C GLN A 62 -0.40 2.24 -11.25
N GLN A 63 -0.57 3.36 -11.96
CA GLN A 63 -0.70 4.68 -11.35
C GLN A 63 -1.90 4.75 -10.39
N GLN A 64 -3.02 4.13 -10.75
CA GLN A 64 -4.21 4.06 -9.89
C GLN A 64 -3.96 3.24 -8.62
N VAL A 65 -3.21 2.13 -8.74
CA VAL A 65 -2.82 1.29 -7.60
C VAL A 65 -1.89 2.08 -6.67
N GLU A 66 -0.85 2.72 -7.21
CA GLU A 66 0.09 3.54 -6.43
C GLU A 66 -0.63 4.67 -5.69
N ALA A 67 -1.53 5.39 -6.36
CA ALA A 67 -2.33 6.43 -5.72
C ALA A 67 -3.21 5.89 -4.58
N SER A 68 -3.80 4.72 -4.76
CA SER A 68 -4.64 4.06 -3.74
C SER A 68 -3.81 3.60 -2.54
N LEU A 69 -2.64 3.02 -2.79
CA LEU A 69 -1.71 2.59 -1.74
C LEU A 69 -1.15 3.79 -0.95
N ALA A 70 -0.82 4.90 -1.62
CA ALA A 70 -0.39 6.12 -0.97
C ALA A 70 -1.52 6.78 -0.13
N ALA A 71 -2.78 6.66 -0.54
CA ALA A 71 -3.92 7.09 0.27
C ALA A 71 -4.12 6.22 1.51
N LEU A 72 -3.94 4.90 1.37
CA LEU A 72 -4.00 3.96 2.49
C LEU A 72 -2.87 4.21 3.50
N ASP A 73 -1.62 4.38 3.06
CA ASP A 73 -0.51 4.62 3.97
C ASP A 73 -0.68 5.92 4.77
N ARG A 74 -1.15 7.00 4.11
CA ARG A 74 -1.50 8.26 4.82
C ARG A 74 -2.61 8.07 5.85
N SER A 75 -3.63 7.27 5.53
CA SER A 75 -4.73 6.98 6.46
C SER A 75 -4.25 6.17 7.67
N LEU A 76 -3.38 5.18 7.45
CA LEU A 76 -2.77 4.37 8.51
C LEU A 76 -1.81 5.19 9.37
N ALA A 77 -1.03 6.09 8.78
CA ALA A 77 -0.17 7.02 9.50
C ALA A 77 -0.99 7.94 10.41
N THR A 78 -2.09 8.49 9.88
CA THR A 78 -3.02 9.33 10.65
C THR A 78 -3.64 8.56 11.81
N ALA A 79 -4.12 7.34 11.57
CA ALA A 79 -4.64 6.47 12.62
C ALA A 79 -3.60 6.23 13.71
N ALA A 80 -2.36 5.87 13.34
CA ALA A 80 -1.28 5.62 14.29
C ALA A 80 -0.98 6.82 15.21
N THR A 81 -0.96 8.04 14.65
CA THR A 81 -0.78 9.27 15.45
C THR A 81 -1.93 9.49 16.43
N HIS A 82 -3.18 9.31 15.99
CA HIS A 82 -4.34 9.44 16.86
C HIS A 82 -4.34 8.46 18.03
N TYR A 83 -3.92 7.21 17.80
CA TYR A 83 -3.78 6.22 18.88
C TYR A 83 -2.70 6.62 19.88
N ALA A 84 -1.54 7.09 19.42
CA ALA A 84 -0.47 7.55 20.30
C ALA A 84 -0.89 8.74 21.18
N ASP A 85 -1.61 9.72 20.61
CA ASP A 85 -2.13 10.87 21.36
C ASP A 85 -3.21 10.46 22.39
N ALA A 86 -4.05 9.49 22.05
CA ALA A 86 -5.07 8.96 22.94
C ALA A 86 -4.46 8.25 24.16
N GLU A 87 -3.39 7.46 23.97
CA GLU A 87 -2.66 6.81 25.06
C GLU A 87 -1.97 7.81 25.98
N LEU A 88 -1.28 8.82 25.43
CA LEU A 88 -0.66 9.87 26.22
C LEU A 88 -1.68 10.66 27.05
N SER A 89 -2.86 10.93 26.48
CA SER A 89 -3.94 11.62 27.18
C SER A 89 -4.53 10.77 28.30
N ALA A 90 -4.73 9.47 28.07
CA ALA A 90 -5.17 8.53 29.09
C ALA A 90 -4.15 8.41 30.23
N ALA A 91 -2.85 8.32 29.91
CA ALA A 91 -1.79 8.25 30.92
C ALA A 91 -1.78 9.48 31.85
N ARG A 92 -2.06 10.68 31.33
CA ARG A 92 -2.16 11.93 32.12
C ARG A 92 -3.40 11.98 33.03
N LEU A 93 -4.49 11.31 32.67
CA LEU A 93 -5.72 11.26 33.48
C LEU A 93 -5.58 10.35 34.72
N PHE A 94 -4.65 9.40 34.66
CA PHE A 94 -4.39 8.44 35.74
C PHE A 94 -3.04 8.66 36.44
N GLY A 95 -2.28 9.70 36.07
CA GLY A 95 -1.00 10.09 36.65
C GLY A 95 -1.08 11.26 37.61
#